data_AF-A0A8C3PIH4-F1
#
_entry.id   AF-A0A8C3PIH4-F1
#
_cell.length_a   1.000
_cell.length_b   1.000
_cell.length_c   1.000
_cell.angle_alpha   90.00
_cell.angle_beta   90.00
_cell.angle_gamma   90.00
#
_symmetry.space_group_name_H-M   'P 1'
#
loop_
_entity.id
_entity.type
_entity.pdbx_description
1 polymer ?
#
loop_
_entity_poly.entity_id
_entity_poly.type
_entity_poly.pdbx_seq_one_letter_code
_entity_poly.pdbx_strand_id
1 'polypeptide(L)'
;MERRVAREFRHKVNLLIDNEAEKDYLYDVLRMYHQSMNLPVLVGDLKLVINEPSRLPLFDAIRPLIPLKHQVEYDQLTPKRSRKLKEVRLDRLHPEGLGISVRGGVEFSCGLFISQLVKGGQADNVGLQVGDEIVRINGYSISSCTHEEVINLIRTKKIVSIKVRHVGMIPVKSSADEPLKWQYVDQFVSESVEGKGSVAGLASSGGRDKEKKVFISLIGTKGMGCSISSGPTQKPGIFISNVKPDSLSAEVGLEVGDQIVEVNGVDFSNVDHKEAVRVLKSSRTLTISVVAGAGKELFMTEEERQREARLREQERQELMHQKRLALETNKIIKEQQEKERLRKLEISQKAAEEEERYRREIEQITAEEEKFKKEWEEDWGPKEPPKSLKTVTAEVHSAPRSKHKIDLETVAHDQLDTDDTDEGIKKQVKQVCCSALTSYPDSDSSCVSLPPDSQS
;
A
#
# COMPACT_ATOMS: atom_id res chain seq x y z
N MET A 1 24.49 18.51 -1.58
CA MET A 1 23.19 18.41 -2.27
C MET A 1 22.04 18.20 -1.27
N GLU A 2 22.17 17.24 -0.37
CA GLU A 2 21.20 16.84 0.67
C GLU A 2 20.51 18.00 1.44
N ARG A 3 21.25 18.99 1.95
CA ARG A 3 20.66 20.12 2.71
C ARG A 3 19.56 20.88 1.94
N ARG A 4 19.66 20.92 0.60
CA ARG A 4 18.64 21.53 -0.27
C ARG A 4 17.42 20.62 -0.39
N VAL A 5 17.63 19.33 -0.68
CA VAL A 5 16.57 18.31 -0.78
C VAL A 5 15.77 18.23 0.53
N ALA A 6 16.47 18.16 1.67
CA ALA A 6 15.84 18.11 2.99
C ALA A 6 15.03 19.39 3.32
N ARG A 7 15.47 20.57 2.85
CA ARG A 7 14.71 21.82 3.00
C ARG A 7 13.47 21.85 2.13
N GLU A 8 13.58 21.42 0.86
CA GLU A 8 12.45 21.33 -0.07
C GLU A 8 11.42 20.28 0.39
N PHE A 9 11.89 19.16 0.96
CA PHE A 9 11.04 18.14 1.59
C PHE A 9 10.27 18.70 2.80
N ARG A 10 10.96 19.28 3.79
CA ARG A 10 10.31 19.88 4.98
C ARG A 10 9.29 20.97 4.60
N HIS A 11 9.58 21.77 3.59
CA HIS A 11 8.63 22.77 3.09
C HIS A 11 7.35 22.12 2.54
N LYS A 12 7.46 21.03 1.77
CA LYS A 12 6.28 20.27 1.30
C LYS A 12 5.52 19.60 2.43
N VAL A 13 6.21 19.04 3.44
CA VAL A 13 5.56 18.46 4.63
C VAL A 13 4.71 19.51 5.34
N ASN A 14 5.26 20.70 5.61
CA ASN A 14 4.55 21.82 6.23
C ASN A 14 3.44 22.45 5.39
N LEU A 15 3.31 22.10 4.10
CA LEU A 15 2.24 22.54 3.20
C LEU A 15 1.12 21.51 3.03
N LEU A 16 1.35 20.25 3.43
CA LEU A 16 0.45 19.12 3.13
C LEU A 16 0.00 18.37 4.39
N ILE A 17 0.65 18.59 5.53
CA ILE A 17 0.28 18.02 6.83
C ILE A 17 0.26 19.19 7.82
N ASP A 18 -0.88 19.43 8.46
CA ASP A 18 -1.04 20.50 9.45
C ASP A 18 -0.71 20.00 10.87
N ASN A 19 -0.97 18.73 11.17
CA ASN A 19 -0.79 18.15 12.50
C ASN A 19 0.69 17.81 12.79
N GLU A 20 1.29 18.44 13.80
CA GLU A 20 2.68 18.18 14.19
C GLU A 20 2.93 16.70 14.56
N ALA A 21 1.98 16.01 15.20
CA ALA A 21 2.14 14.59 15.53
C ALA A 21 2.19 13.68 14.27
N GLU A 22 1.49 14.06 13.20
CA GLU A 22 1.58 13.38 11.90
C GLU A 22 2.93 13.66 11.21
N LYS A 23 3.50 14.85 11.40
CA LYS A 23 4.84 15.21 10.89
C LYS A 23 5.94 14.45 11.65
N ASP A 24 5.88 14.41 12.98
CA ASP A 24 6.84 13.69 13.82
C ASP A 24 6.85 12.20 13.47
N TYR A 25 5.67 11.58 13.37
CA TYR A 25 5.54 10.19 12.92
C TYR A 25 6.11 9.99 11.51
N LEU A 26 5.84 10.89 10.55
CA LEU A 26 6.45 10.84 9.21
C LEU A 26 7.99 10.90 9.25
N TYR A 27 8.57 11.78 10.08
CA TYR A 27 10.02 11.88 10.23
C TYR A 27 10.62 10.63 10.89
N ASP A 28 9.94 10.05 11.87
CA ASP A 28 10.39 8.82 12.54
C ASP A 28 10.30 7.58 11.65
N VAL A 29 9.25 7.45 10.85
CA VAL A 29 9.13 6.40 9.81
C VAL A 29 10.29 6.49 8.80
N LEU A 30 10.64 7.69 8.34
CA LEU A 30 11.80 7.90 7.47
C LEU A 30 13.14 7.60 8.17
N ARG A 31 13.25 7.88 9.47
CA ARG A 31 14.42 7.56 10.31
C ARG A 31 14.57 6.04 10.49
N MET A 32 13.47 5.33 10.75
CA MET A 32 13.43 3.87 10.86
C MET A 32 13.77 3.19 9.54
N TYR A 33 13.32 3.73 8.40
CA TYR A 33 13.75 3.25 7.09
C TYR A 33 15.26 3.40 6.87
N HIS A 34 15.87 4.53 7.27
CA HIS A 34 17.32 4.73 7.16
C HIS A 34 18.13 3.69 7.96
N GLN A 35 17.57 3.14 9.04
CA GLN A 35 18.20 2.08 9.85
C GLN A 35 17.93 0.67 9.29
N SER A 36 16.68 0.39 8.92
CA SER A 36 16.22 -0.96 8.55
C SER A 36 16.38 -1.30 7.06
N MET A 37 16.45 -0.27 6.19
CA MET A 37 16.40 -0.39 4.73
C MET A 37 15.15 -1.13 4.18
N ASN A 38 14.10 -1.32 4.99
CA ASN A 38 12.92 -2.10 4.63
C ASN A 38 11.86 -1.24 3.92
N LEU A 39 11.77 -1.39 2.59
CA LEU A 39 10.84 -0.63 1.74
C LEU A 39 9.36 -0.95 1.95
N PRO A 40 8.92 -2.24 1.99
CA PRO A 40 7.52 -2.57 2.27
C PRO A 40 6.99 -1.98 3.57
N VAL A 41 7.78 -2.02 4.65
CA VAL A 41 7.41 -1.40 5.93
C VAL A 41 7.31 0.12 5.79
N LEU A 42 8.32 0.78 5.20
CA LEU A 42 8.26 2.22 4.93
C LEU A 42 6.98 2.61 4.20
N VAL A 43 6.64 1.95 3.09
CA VAL A 43 5.48 2.34 2.28
C VAL A 43 4.17 2.06 3.03
N GLY A 44 4.09 0.98 3.81
CA GLY A 44 2.96 0.70 4.69
C GLY A 44 2.72 1.80 5.72
N ASP A 45 3.78 2.19 6.44
CA ASP A 45 3.72 3.24 7.46
C ASP A 45 3.42 4.63 6.85
N LEU A 46 4.01 4.95 5.69
CA LEU A 46 3.72 6.19 4.95
C LEU A 46 2.25 6.32 4.56
N LYS A 47 1.56 5.21 4.23
CA LYS A 47 0.12 5.23 3.89
C LYS A 47 -0.78 5.66 5.06
N LEU A 48 -0.31 5.56 6.32
CA LEU A 48 -1.07 6.03 7.48
C LEU A 48 -1.14 7.57 7.56
N VAL A 49 -0.07 8.25 7.14
CA VAL A 49 0.00 9.73 7.10
C VAL A 49 -0.52 10.27 5.77
N ILE A 50 -0.16 9.61 4.67
CA ILE A 50 -0.61 9.92 3.32
C ILE A 50 -1.98 9.24 3.14
N ASN A 51 -2.98 9.73 3.84
CA ASN A 51 -4.31 9.12 3.97
C ASN A 51 -5.40 9.84 3.13
N GLU A 52 -5.01 10.77 2.25
CA GLU A 52 -5.91 11.52 1.35
C GLU A 52 -5.19 11.99 0.07
N PRO A 53 -5.92 12.26 -1.05
CA PRO A 53 -5.33 12.60 -2.34
C PRO A 53 -4.46 13.86 -2.39
N SER A 54 -4.76 14.84 -1.52
CA SER A 54 -3.99 16.07 -1.30
C SER A 54 -2.56 15.78 -0.87
N ARG A 55 -2.36 14.77 -0.01
CA ARG A 55 -1.08 14.38 0.59
C ARG A 55 -0.20 13.51 -0.31
N LEU A 56 -0.77 12.88 -1.35
CA LEU A 56 -0.02 12.03 -2.30
C LEU A 56 1.24 12.66 -2.95
N PRO A 57 1.42 14.00 -3.10
CA PRO A 57 2.70 14.60 -3.51
C PRO A 57 3.87 14.40 -2.54
N LEU A 58 3.62 13.86 -1.34
CA LEU A 58 4.66 13.43 -0.42
C LEU A 58 5.43 12.21 -0.94
N PHE A 59 4.82 11.27 -1.65
CA PHE A 59 5.57 10.15 -2.27
C PHE A 59 6.61 10.66 -3.27
N ASP A 60 6.25 11.64 -4.11
CA ASP A 60 7.16 12.33 -5.04
C ASP A 60 8.26 13.14 -4.32
N ALA A 61 7.99 13.58 -3.08
CA ALA A 61 8.91 14.36 -2.25
C ALA A 61 9.87 13.50 -1.42
N ILE A 62 9.46 12.28 -1.09
CA ILE A 62 10.23 11.28 -0.35
C ILE A 62 11.16 10.51 -1.30
N ARG A 63 10.75 10.27 -2.55
CA ARG A 63 11.55 9.56 -3.57
C ARG A 63 13.04 9.98 -3.64
N PRO A 64 13.42 11.27 -3.61
CA PRO A 64 14.83 11.68 -3.62
C PRO A 64 15.63 11.34 -2.34
N LEU A 65 14.95 10.98 -1.25
CA LEU A 65 15.54 10.48 0.01
C LEU A 65 15.78 8.95 -0.03
N ILE A 66 15.17 8.25 -1.00
CA ILE A 66 15.30 6.80 -1.16
C ILE A 66 16.58 6.49 -1.96
N PRO A 67 17.47 5.60 -1.47
CA PRO A 67 18.67 5.18 -2.19
C PRO A 67 18.35 4.69 -3.60
N LEU A 68 19.20 5.01 -4.60
CA LEU A 68 18.97 4.67 -6.02
C LEU A 68 18.63 3.20 -6.24
N LYS A 69 19.32 2.28 -5.54
CA LYS A 69 19.06 0.82 -5.57
C LYS A 69 17.63 0.40 -5.19
N HIS A 70 16.93 1.24 -4.44
CA HIS A 70 15.58 0.99 -3.90
C HIS A 70 14.50 1.79 -4.67
N GLN A 71 14.87 2.75 -5.52
CA GLN A 71 13.90 3.64 -6.18
C GLN A 71 12.93 2.92 -7.14
N VAL A 72 13.35 1.79 -7.75
CA VAL A 72 12.49 1.01 -8.65
C VAL A 72 11.41 0.25 -7.88
N GLU A 73 11.77 -0.39 -6.76
CA GLU A 73 10.83 -1.09 -5.88
C GLU A 73 9.88 -0.09 -5.19
N TYR A 74 10.38 1.08 -4.78
CA TYR A 74 9.54 2.16 -4.26
C TYR A 74 8.47 2.63 -5.28
N ASP A 75 8.78 2.72 -6.58
CA ASP A 75 7.79 3.05 -7.64
C ASP A 75 6.78 1.93 -7.92
N GLN A 76 7.06 0.70 -7.48
CA GLN A 76 6.14 -0.44 -7.60
C GLN A 76 5.18 -0.50 -6.41
N LEU A 77 5.65 -0.15 -5.21
CA LEU A 77 4.87 -0.15 -3.97
C LEU A 77 4.03 1.13 -3.78
N THR A 78 4.46 2.26 -4.35
CA THR A 78 3.72 3.54 -4.24
C THR A 78 2.68 3.72 -5.34
N PRO A 79 1.58 4.46 -5.09
CA PRO A 79 0.55 4.67 -6.09
C PRO A 79 1.07 5.54 -7.23
N LYS A 80 1.03 5.01 -8.45
CA LYS A 80 1.37 5.75 -9.66
C LYS A 80 0.33 6.85 -9.83
N ARG A 81 0.75 8.11 -9.91
CA ARG A 81 -0.15 9.23 -10.27
C ARG A 81 0.17 9.78 -11.63
N SER A 82 -0.87 10.13 -12.38
CA SER A 82 -0.73 10.87 -13.62
C SER A 82 -1.26 12.29 -13.45
N ARG A 83 -0.45 13.30 -13.80
CA ARG A 83 -0.96 14.67 -14.03
C ARG A 83 -1.56 14.84 -15.43
N LYS A 84 -1.29 13.92 -16.35
CA LYS A 84 -1.85 13.92 -17.71
C LYS A 84 -3.26 13.33 -17.65
N LEU A 85 -4.22 14.07 -18.20
CA LEU A 85 -5.58 13.56 -18.38
C LEU A 85 -5.61 12.55 -19.53
N LYS A 86 -6.30 11.44 -19.33
CA LYS A 86 -6.60 10.45 -20.37
C LYS A 86 -8.04 10.65 -20.82
N GLU A 87 -8.26 10.77 -22.13
CA GLU A 87 -9.60 10.80 -22.72
C GLU A 87 -9.91 9.44 -23.34
N VAL A 88 -11.08 8.88 -23.02
CA VAL A 88 -11.61 7.66 -23.63
C VAL A 88 -13.02 7.91 -24.14
N ARG A 89 -13.44 7.12 -25.12
CA ARG A 89 -14.81 7.15 -25.65
C ARG A 89 -15.40 5.75 -25.48
N LEU A 90 -16.58 5.68 -24.87
CA LEU A 90 -17.29 4.43 -24.63
C LEU A 90 -18.68 4.49 -25.28
N ASP A 91 -19.10 3.41 -25.91
CA ASP A 91 -20.46 3.22 -26.41
C ASP A 91 -21.35 2.61 -25.32
N ARG A 92 -22.45 3.29 -25.00
CA ARG A 92 -23.46 2.82 -24.05
C ARG A 92 -24.42 1.78 -24.64
N LEU A 93 -24.41 1.58 -25.95
CA LEU A 93 -25.21 0.56 -26.63
C LEU A 93 -24.48 -0.80 -26.74
N HIS A 94 -23.23 -0.87 -26.26
CA HIS A 94 -22.51 -2.13 -26.13
C HIS A 94 -23.30 -3.11 -25.22
N PRO A 95 -23.44 -4.41 -25.56
CA PRO A 95 -24.29 -5.34 -24.81
C PRO A 95 -23.91 -5.48 -23.32
N GLU A 96 -22.62 -5.43 -23.01
CA GLU A 96 -22.08 -5.48 -21.64
C GLU A 96 -22.04 -4.10 -20.94
N GLY A 97 -22.59 -3.08 -21.59
CA GLY A 97 -22.54 -1.69 -21.14
C GLY A 97 -21.12 -1.11 -21.13
N LEU A 98 -20.88 -0.21 -20.16
CA LEU A 98 -19.61 0.50 -20.02
C LEU A 98 -18.52 -0.30 -19.28
N GLY A 99 -18.91 -1.26 -18.42
CA GLY A 99 -17.97 -2.04 -17.61
C GLY A 99 -17.32 -1.28 -16.44
N ILE A 100 -17.95 -0.23 -15.90
CA ILE A 100 -17.47 0.53 -14.73
C ILE A 100 -18.55 0.72 -13.67
N SER A 101 -18.13 0.71 -12.40
CA SER A 101 -18.90 1.26 -11.27
C SER A 101 -18.22 2.54 -10.79
N VAL A 102 -19.00 3.59 -10.53
CA VAL A 102 -18.51 4.90 -10.07
C VAL A 102 -19.11 5.27 -8.72
N ARG A 103 -18.40 6.09 -7.94
CA ARG A 103 -18.84 6.62 -6.64
C ARG A 103 -18.32 8.04 -6.40
N GLY A 104 -18.81 8.69 -5.35
CA GLY A 104 -18.53 10.09 -5.05
C GLY A 104 -19.45 11.03 -5.84
N GLY A 105 -19.16 12.33 -5.76
CA GLY A 105 -20.06 13.42 -6.15
C GLY A 105 -19.96 14.58 -5.14
N VAL A 106 -20.36 15.78 -5.54
CA VAL A 106 -20.21 17.00 -4.71
C VAL A 106 -20.91 16.89 -3.35
N GLU A 107 -22.02 16.15 -3.27
CA GLU A 107 -22.77 15.87 -2.03
C GLU A 107 -21.97 15.02 -1.02
N PHE A 108 -20.99 14.26 -1.50
CA PHE A 108 -20.06 13.48 -0.67
C PHE A 108 -18.76 14.25 -0.38
N SER A 109 -18.68 15.53 -0.77
CA SER A 109 -17.48 16.39 -0.66
C SER A 109 -16.25 15.81 -1.37
N CYS A 110 -16.44 15.07 -2.47
CA CYS A 110 -15.35 14.48 -3.25
C CYS A 110 -15.66 14.45 -4.76
N GLY A 111 -14.63 14.23 -5.58
CA GLY A 111 -14.79 13.98 -7.01
C GLY A 111 -15.49 12.65 -7.30
N LEU A 112 -15.70 12.33 -8.58
CA LEU A 112 -16.26 11.05 -9.00
C LEU A 112 -15.12 10.07 -9.33
N PHE A 113 -15.13 8.88 -8.73
CA PHE A 113 -14.07 7.87 -8.88
C PHE A 113 -14.60 6.55 -9.43
N ILE A 114 -13.83 5.90 -10.30
CA ILE A 114 -14.06 4.51 -10.73
C ILE A 114 -13.66 3.58 -9.58
N SER A 115 -14.64 2.92 -8.97
CA SER A 115 -14.42 1.99 -7.86
C SER A 115 -14.35 0.53 -8.28
N GLN A 116 -15.01 0.14 -9.37
CA GLN A 116 -14.92 -1.23 -9.90
C GLN A 116 -14.88 -1.18 -11.43
N LEU A 117 -14.29 -2.23 -12.00
CA LEU A 117 -14.09 -2.36 -13.42
C LEU A 117 -14.31 -3.82 -13.84
N VAL A 118 -15.08 -4.04 -14.90
CA VAL A 118 -15.39 -5.38 -15.44
C VAL A 118 -14.22 -5.83 -16.30
N LYS A 119 -13.47 -6.85 -15.83
CA LYS A 119 -12.32 -7.40 -16.54
C LYS A 119 -12.70 -7.89 -17.93
N GLY A 120 -11.94 -7.48 -18.95
CA GLY A 120 -12.21 -7.73 -20.37
C GLY A 120 -13.38 -6.90 -20.95
N GLY A 121 -14.09 -6.14 -20.13
CA GLY A 121 -15.16 -5.26 -20.55
C GLY A 121 -14.65 -3.98 -21.23
N GLN A 122 -15.58 -3.20 -21.78
CA GLN A 122 -15.26 -2.06 -22.64
C GLN A 122 -14.29 -1.04 -22.01
N ALA A 123 -14.48 -0.71 -20.73
CA ALA A 123 -13.60 0.18 -19.97
C ALA A 123 -12.19 -0.37 -19.73
N ASP A 124 -12.06 -1.70 -19.54
CA ASP A 124 -10.78 -2.39 -19.36
C ASP A 124 -9.96 -2.30 -20.64
N ASN A 125 -10.62 -2.56 -21.77
CA ASN A 125 -10.01 -2.59 -23.09
C ASN A 125 -9.52 -1.19 -23.56
N VAL A 126 -10.14 -0.10 -23.11
CA VAL A 126 -9.60 1.27 -23.29
C VAL A 126 -8.61 1.67 -22.20
N GLY A 127 -8.35 0.81 -21.21
CA GLY A 127 -7.41 0.97 -20.12
C GLY A 127 -7.80 2.04 -19.09
N LEU A 128 -9.09 2.16 -18.75
CA LEU A 128 -9.47 2.81 -17.50
C LEU A 128 -9.00 1.96 -16.31
N GLN A 129 -8.85 2.57 -15.14
CA GLN A 129 -8.34 1.89 -13.95
C GLN A 129 -9.20 2.20 -12.72
N VAL A 130 -9.27 1.26 -11.77
CA VAL A 130 -9.81 1.54 -10.44
C VAL A 130 -8.90 2.59 -9.77
N GLY A 131 -9.50 3.61 -9.15
CA GLY A 131 -8.77 4.78 -8.63
C GLY A 131 -8.53 5.89 -9.66
N ASP A 132 -9.15 5.80 -10.84
CA ASP A 132 -9.31 6.92 -11.76
C ASP A 132 -10.41 7.88 -11.28
N GLU A 133 -10.06 9.16 -11.19
CA GLU A 133 -11.00 10.27 -10.98
C GLU A 133 -11.52 10.73 -12.34
N ILE A 134 -12.83 10.74 -12.53
CA ILE A 134 -13.49 11.31 -13.71
C ILE A 134 -13.59 12.83 -13.51
N VAL A 135 -12.95 13.60 -14.38
CA VAL A 135 -12.87 15.07 -14.27
C VAL A 135 -13.77 15.79 -15.28
N ARG A 136 -14.09 15.14 -16.42
CA ARG A 136 -15.01 15.66 -17.44
C ARG A 136 -15.81 14.54 -18.11
N ILE A 137 -17.05 14.86 -18.47
CA ILE A 137 -17.93 13.96 -19.23
C ILE A 137 -18.56 14.75 -20.38
N ASN A 138 -18.47 14.21 -21.61
CA ASN A 138 -18.98 14.81 -22.84
C ASN A 138 -18.50 16.26 -23.09
N GLY A 139 -17.31 16.61 -22.55
CA GLY A 139 -16.71 17.94 -22.64
C GLY A 139 -17.02 18.86 -21.43
N TYR A 140 -18.03 18.56 -20.61
CA TYR A 140 -18.38 19.34 -19.43
C TYR A 140 -17.52 18.95 -18.21
N SER A 141 -17.24 19.91 -17.34
CA SER A 141 -16.61 19.63 -16.04
C SER A 141 -17.67 19.18 -15.04
N ILE A 142 -17.33 18.24 -14.16
CA ILE A 142 -18.25 17.66 -13.17
C ILE A 142 -17.87 17.96 -11.72
N SER A 143 -16.99 18.93 -11.47
CA SER A 143 -16.46 19.26 -10.13
C SER A 143 -17.51 19.77 -9.14
N SER A 144 -18.67 20.17 -9.63
CA SER A 144 -19.76 20.76 -8.84
C SER A 144 -21.09 20.04 -9.09
N CYS A 145 -21.03 18.83 -9.66
CA CYS A 145 -22.20 18.03 -9.96
C CYS A 145 -22.44 16.97 -8.87
N THR A 146 -23.71 16.68 -8.60
CA THR A 146 -24.09 15.53 -7.76
C THR A 146 -23.82 14.21 -8.48
N HIS A 147 -23.76 13.11 -7.75
CA HIS A 147 -23.67 11.78 -8.32
C HIS A 147 -24.77 11.55 -9.38
N GLU A 148 -26.01 11.93 -9.07
CA GLU A 148 -27.15 11.74 -9.98
C GLU A 148 -27.00 12.57 -11.27
N GLU A 149 -26.63 13.85 -11.16
CA GLU A 149 -26.37 14.73 -12.31
C GLU A 149 -25.30 14.17 -13.23
N VAL A 150 -24.24 13.59 -12.64
CA VAL A 150 -23.14 12.94 -13.39
C VAL A 150 -23.62 11.68 -14.11
N ILE A 151 -24.40 10.83 -13.45
CA ILE A 151 -25.02 9.64 -14.08
C ILE A 151 -25.97 10.06 -15.22
N ASN A 152 -26.77 11.11 -15.02
CA ASN A 152 -27.64 11.67 -16.05
C ASN A 152 -26.84 12.27 -17.22
N LEU A 153 -25.71 12.92 -16.96
CA LEU A 153 -24.80 13.45 -17.99
C LEU A 153 -24.15 12.34 -18.83
N ILE A 154 -23.73 11.23 -18.22
CA ILE A 154 -23.30 10.00 -18.93
C ILE A 154 -24.42 9.51 -19.85
N ARG A 155 -25.68 9.58 -19.39
CA ARG A 155 -26.85 9.08 -20.10
C ARG A 155 -27.33 9.93 -21.29
N THR A 156 -26.83 11.16 -21.44
CA THR A 156 -27.26 12.09 -22.52
C THR A 156 -26.96 11.63 -23.95
N LYS A 157 -25.90 10.84 -24.17
CA LYS A 157 -25.42 10.47 -25.52
C LYS A 157 -25.19 8.96 -25.65
N LYS A 158 -25.26 8.43 -26.88
CA LYS A 158 -24.94 7.02 -27.18
C LYS A 158 -23.48 6.72 -26.88
N ILE A 159 -22.57 7.52 -27.47
CA ILE A 159 -21.14 7.51 -27.13
C ILE A 159 -20.89 8.58 -26.07
N VAL A 160 -20.31 8.17 -24.95
CA VAL A 160 -19.83 9.07 -23.88
C VAL A 160 -18.33 9.29 -24.02
N SER A 161 -17.87 10.54 -24.04
CA SER A 161 -16.46 10.87 -23.82
C SER A 161 -16.23 11.08 -22.33
N ILE A 162 -15.21 10.44 -21.77
CA ILE A 162 -14.81 10.56 -20.36
C ILE A 162 -13.35 10.99 -20.32
N LYS A 163 -13.05 12.08 -19.60
CA LYS A 163 -11.66 12.42 -19.24
C LYS A 163 -11.40 12.03 -17.79
N VAL A 164 -10.33 11.27 -17.58
CA VAL A 164 -9.91 10.78 -16.27
C VAL A 164 -8.51 11.24 -15.88
N ARG A 165 -8.25 11.22 -14.58
CA ARG A 165 -6.95 11.40 -13.94
C ARG A 165 -6.70 10.23 -12.99
N HIS A 166 -5.60 9.51 -13.14
CA HIS A 166 -5.28 8.42 -12.23
C HIS A 166 -4.75 8.96 -10.89
N VAL A 167 -5.46 8.64 -9.80
CA VAL A 167 -5.16 9.07 -8.42
C VAL A 167 -4.64 7.93 -7.56
N GLY A 168 -5.20 6.71 -7.72
CA GLY A 168 -4.78 5.53 -6.95
C GLY A 168 -5.40 5.41 -5.56
N MET A 169 -6.44 6.20 -5.26
CA MET A 169 -7.24 6.11 -4.04
C MET A 169 -8.74 6.13 -4.35
N ILE A 170 -9.55 5.59 -3.45
CA ILE A 170 -11.01 5.47 -3.54
C ILE A 170 -11.66 6.15 -2.32
N PRO A 171 -12.68 7.00 -2.51
CA PRO A 171 -13.45 7.55 -1.40
C PRO A 171 -14.36 6.47 -0.78
N VAL A 172 -14.40 6.44 0.55
CA VAL A 172 -15.23 5.52 1.36
C VAL A 172 -15.90 6.32 2.46
N LYS A 173 -17.23 6.14 2.58
CA LYS A 173 -18.05 6.75 3.64
C LYS A 173 -19.17 5.77 3.97
N SER A 174 -19.03 5.02 5.07
CA SER A 174 -19.90 3.89 5.42
C SER A 174 -21.25 4.31 6.02
N SER A 175 -21.40 5.58 6.39
CA SER A 175 -22.65 6.17 6.87
C SER A 175 -22.68 7.69 6.69
N ALA A 176 -23.87 8.30 6.76
CA ALA A 176 -24.03 9.76 6.68
C ALA A 176 -23.21 10.52 7.75
N ASP A 177 -23.14 9.94 8.95
CA ASP A 177 -22.53 10.52 10.15
C ASP A 177 -20.99 10.33 10.21
N GLU A 178 -20.45 9.40 9.41
CA GLU A 178 -19.01 9.15 9.35
C GLU A 178 -18.31 10.19 8.45
N PRO A 179 -17.13 10.71 8.84
CA PRO A 179 -16.31 11.53 7.95
C PRO A 179 -15.90 10.74 6.70
N LEU A 180 -15.74 11.45 5.59
CA LEU A 180 -15.17 10.87 4.36
C LEU A 180 -13.75 10.36 4.65
N LYS A 181 -13.50 9.10 4.30
CA LYS A 181 -12.18 8.47 4.35
C LYS A 181 -11.72 8.11 2.93
N TRP A 182 -10.43 7.91 2.77
CA TRP A 182 -9.85 7.39 1.53
C TRP A 182 -9.13 6.08 1.80
N GLN A 183 -9.37 5.09 0.94
CA GLN A 183 -8.62 3.85 0.91
C GLN A 183 -7.72 3.82 -0.33
N TYR A 184 -6.61 3.11 -0.25
CA TYR A 184 -5.80 2.78 -1.41
C TYR A 184 -6.48 1.68 -2.25
N VAL A 185 -6.23 1.67 -3.56
CA VAL A 185 -6.87 0.70 -4.49
C VAL A 185 -6.52 -0.74 -4.13
N ASP A 186 -5.31 -1.02 -3.63
CA ASP A 186 -4.91 -2.36 -3.22
C ASP A 186 -5.68 -2.87 -1.99
N GLN A 187 -5.89 -2.01 -0.99
CA GLN A 187 -6.74 -2.28 0.17
C GLN A 187 -8.21 -2.47 -0.23
N PHE A 188 -8.75 -1.53 -1.01
CA PHE A 188 -10.16 -1.53 -1.43
C PHE A 188 -10.52 -2.73 -2.32
N VAL A 189 -9.61 -3.14 -3.21
CA VAL A 189 -9.81 -4.33 -4.06
C VAL A 189 -9.64 -5.62 -3.25
N SER A 190 -8.76 -5.67 -2.25
CA SER A 190 -8.65 -6.86 -1.38
C SER A 190 -9.96 -7.15 -0.64
N GLU A 191 -10.58 -6.11 -0.04
CA GLU A 191 -11.90 -6.17 0.59
C GLU A 191 -13.02 -6.59 -0.40
N SER A 192 -12.83 -6.36 -1.71
CA SER A 192 -13.76 -6.76 -2.77
C SER A 192 -13.51 -8.17 -3.34
N VAL A 193 -12.28 -8.70 -3.24
CA VAL A 193 -11.85 -9.96 -3.88
C VAL A 193 -12.12 -11.19 -2.99
N GLU A 194 -12.19 -11.02 -1.67
CA GLU A 194 -12.67 -12.06 -0.75
C GLU A 194 -14.15 -12.46 -1.04
N GLY A 195 -14.89 -11.66 -1.81
CA GLY A 195 -16.25 -11.97 -2.28
C GLY A 195 -16.37 -12.91 -3.49
N LYS A 196 -15.28 -13.47 -4.02
CA LYS A 196 -15.31 -14.39 -5.19
C LYS A 196 -14.43 -15.64 -5.03
N GLY A 197 -14.71 -16.43 -3.99
CA GLY A 197 -14.19 -17.78 -3.86
C GLY A 197 -14.83 -18.53 -2.70
N SER A 198 -15.51 -19.64 -3.01
CA SER A 198 -16.20 -20.54 -2.07
C SER A 198 -17.47 -20.01 -1.39
N VAL A 199 -18.39 -20.95 -1.31
CA VAL A 199 -19.56 -21.00 -0.43
C VAL A 199 -19.17 -20.88 1.05
N ALA A 200 -19.99 -20.14 1.81
CA ALA A 200 -20.00 -20.02 3.28
C ALA A 200 -18.77 -19.40 3.99
N GLY A 201 -19.04 -18.58 5.00
CA GLY A 201 -18.06 -18.17 6.01
C GLY A 201 -17.83 -16.66 6.15
N LEU A 202 -18.42 -16.08 7.20
CA LEU A 202 -17.88 -14.95 7.96
C LEU A 202 -17.50 -13.61 7.29
N ALA A 203 -18.51 -12.76 7.12
CA ALA A 203 -18.39 -11.34 7.49
C ALA A 203 -19.72 -10.80 8.02
N SER A 204 -19.90 -10.78 9.35
CA SER A 204 -21.06 -10.18 10.01
C SER A 204 -20.64 -9.21 11.10
N SER A 205 -20.67 -7.91 10.78
CA SER A 205 -20.98 -6.81 11.71
C SER A 205 -21.19 -5.50 10.96
N GLY A 206 -22.47 -5.10 10.80
CA GLY A 206 -22.91 -3.73 10.48
C GLY A 206 -22.32 -3.06 9.22
N GLY A 207 -22.99 -2.95 8.08
CA GLY A 207 -24.44 -2.86 7.88
C GLY A 207 -24.81 -1.52 7.23
N ARG A 208 -24.57 -1.39 5.92
CA ARG A 208 -25.31 -0.53 4.98
C ARG A 208 -24.93 -0.71 3.49
N ASP A 209 -23.81 -1.36 3.17
CA ASP A 209 -23.44 -1.73 1.79
C ASP A 209 -24.25 -2.93 1.25
N LYS A 210 -25.58 -2.83 1.30
CA LYS A 210 -26.51 -3.78 0.70
C LYS A 210 -27.40 -3.14 -0.38
N GLU A 211 -27.29 -1.84 -0.64
CA GLU A 211 -28.09 -1.18 -1.67
C GLU A 211 -27.62 -1.54 -3.09
N LYS A 212 -28.42 -2.37 -3.78
CA LYS A 212 -28.26 -2.70 -5.21
C LYS A 212 -29.23 -1.82 -6.01
N LYS A 213 -28.74 -1.01 -6.97
CA LYS A 213 -29.58 -0.32 -7.97
C LYS A 213 -29.52 -1.06 -9.31
N VAL A 214 -30.64 -1.68 -9.71
CA VAL A 214 -30.78 -2.51 -10.92
C VAL A 214 -31.67 -1.85 -11.98
N PHE A 215 -31.47 -2.23 -13.25
CA PHE A 215 -32.23 -1.70 -14.39
C PHE A 215 -32.90 -2.84 -15.15
N ILE A 216 -34.23 -2.79 -15.27
CA ILE A 216 -35.05 -3.84 -15.90
C ILE A 216 -35.84 -3.24 -17.07
N SER A 217 -35.68 -3.83 -18.26
CA SER A 217 -36.47 -3.49 -19.45
C SER A 217 -37.53 -4.55 -19.70
N LEU A 218 -38.81 -4.16 -19.62
CA LEU A 218 -39.99 -5.00 -19.86
C LEU A 218 -40.48 -4.92 -21.31
N ILE A 219 -39.60 -4.51 -22.23
CA ILE A 219 -39.87 -4.43 -23.67
C ILE A 219 -39.63 -5.82 -24.26
N GLY A 220 -40.64 -6.38 -24.92
CA GLY A 220 -40.59 -7.74 -25.50
C GLY A 220 -40.83 -8.89 -24.51
N THR A 221 -40.82 -8.65 -23.20
CA THR A 221 -41.04 -9.68 -22.18
C THR A 221 -42.45 -9.63 -21.55
N LYS A 222 -42.88 -10.76 -20.97
CA LYS A 222 -44.20 -10.88 -20.31
C LYS A 222 -44.25 -10.27 -18.89
N GLY A 223 -43.11 -9.86 -18.34
CA GLY A 223 -42.98 -9.29 -16.99
C GLY A 223 -41.54 -9.43 -16.45
N MET A 224 -41.25 -8.84 -15.28
CA MET A 224 -39.90 -8.83 -14.70
C MET A 224 -39.42 -10.21 -14.21
N GLY A 225 -40.33 -11.04 -13.70
CA GLY A 225 -40.03 -12.40 -13.25
C GLY A 225 -39.91 -12.62 -11.75
N CYS A 226 -39.93 -11.56 -10.93
CA CYS A 226 -40.09 -11.68 -9.48
C CYS A 226 -41.53 -11.40 -8.99
N SER A 227 -41.84 -11.91 -7.81
CA SER A 227 -43.03 -11.59 -7.01
C SER A 227 -42.64 -10.67 -5.85
N ILE A 228 -43.56 -9.78 -5.45
CA ILE A 228 -43.40 -8.94 -4.26
C ILE A 228 -44.45 -9.28 -3.20
N SER A 229 -44.09 -9.12 -1.94
CA SER A 229 -44.96 -9.24 -0.77
C SER A 229 -44.73 -8.05 0.16
N SER A 230 -45.76 -7.67 0.91
CA SER A 230 -45.59 -6.71 2.01
C SER A 230 -45.04 -7.41 3.25
N GLY A 231 -44.12 -6.75 3.95
CA GLY A 231 -43.60 -7.23 5.22
C GLY A 231 -44.61 -7.14 6.36
N PRO A 232 -44.39 -7.89 7.46
CA PRO A 232 -45.25 -7.86 8.65
C PRO A 232 -45.14 -6.52 9.39
N THR A 233 -46.03 -6.27 10.36
CA THR A 233 -46.02 -5.04 11.17
C THR A 233 -44.70 -4.81 11.94
N GLN A 234 -43.97 -5.87 12.27
CA GLN A 234 -42.63 -5.82 12.89
C GLN A 234 -41.53 -5.38 11.91
N LYS A 235 -41.78 -5.46 10.60
CA LYS A 235 -40.82 -5.14 9.53
C LYS A 235 -41.56 -4.70 8.26
N PRO A 236 -42.16 -3.50 8.26
CA PRO A 236 -42.93 -3.00 7.12
C PRO A 236 -42.03 -2.72 5.91
N GLY A 237 -42.63 -2.70 4.72
CA GLY A 237 -41.96 -2.47 3.44
C GLY A 237 -42.41 -3.44 2.36
N ILE A 238 -41.84 -3.30 1.16
CA ILE A 238 -42.10 -4.17 0.00
C ILE A 238 -40.87 -5.06 -0.23
N PHE A 239 -41.05 -6.37 -0.16
CA PHE A 239 -39.97 -7.36 -0.25
C PHE A 239 -40.18 -8.29 -1.44
N ILE A 240 -39.09 -8.74 -2.05
CA ILE A 240 -39.10 -9.77 -3.08
C ILE A 240 -39.33 -11.13 -2.43
N SER A 241 -40.45 -11.77 -2.76
CA SER A 241 -40.88 -13.04 -2.16
C SER A 241 -40.62 -14.26 -3.03
N ASN A 242 -40.40 -14.07 -4.33
CA ASN A 242 -39.99 -15.13 -5.25
C ASN A 242 -39.26 -14.50 -6.45
N VAL A 243 -38.28 -15.19 -7.01
CA VAL A 243 -37.61 -14.83 -8.27
C VAL A 243 -37.59 -16.06 -9.16
N LYS A 244 -38.17 -15.97 -10.35
CA LYS A 244 -38.15 -17.09 -11.30
C LYS A 244 -36.74 -17.29 -11.85
N PRO A 245 -36.24 -18.54 -11.95
CA PRO A 245 -35.05 -18.86 -12.74
C PRO A 245 -35.19 -18.31 -14.16
N ASP A 246 -34.05 -17.96 -14.78
CA ASP A 246 -33.93 -17.49 -16.16
C ASP A 246 -34.88 -16.33 -16.51
N SER A 247 -35.12 -15.44 -15.54
CA SER A 247 -35.92 -14.24 -15.70
C SER A 247 -35.09 -12.98 -15.53
N LEU A 248 -35.56 -11.85 -16.10
CA LEU A 248 -34.88 -10.56 -15.99
C LEU A 248 -34.51 -10.19 -14.54
N SER A 249 -35.41 -10.46 -13.58
CA SER A 249 -35.13 -10.26 -12.16
C SER A 249 -33.94 -11.09 -11.64
N ALA A 250 -33.80 -12.34 -12.08
CA ALA A 250 -32.66 -13.19 -11.74
C ALA A 250 -31.38 -12.72 -12.44
N GLU A 251 -31.46 -12.38 -13.73
CA GLU A 251 -30.32 -11.87 -14.53
C GLU A 251 -29.72 -10.58 -13.95
N VAL A 252 -30.55 -9.67 -13.43
CA VAL A 252 -30.07 -8.44 -12.77
C VAL A 252 -29.68 -8.63 -11.30
N GLY A 253 -29.71 -9.87 -10.78
CA GLY A 253 -29.25 -10.19 -9.43
C GLY A 253 -30.19 -9.78 -8.29
N LEU A 254 -31.50 -9.73 -8.53
CA LEU A 254 -32.50 -9.65 -7.45
C LEU A 254 -32.67 -11.01 -6.79
N GLU A 255 -32.72 -11.03 -5.46
CA GLU A 255 -32.85 -12.25 -4.66
C GLU A 255 -34.14 -12.23 -3.82
N VAL A 256 -34.57 -13.42 -3.37
CA VAL A 256 -35.63 -13.52 -2.36
C VAL A 256 -35.13 -12.91 -1.04
N GLY A 257 -35.97 -12.07 -0.43
CA GLY A 257 -35.64 -11.29 0.76
C GLY A 257 -35.02 -9.92 0.47
N ASP A 258 -34.80 -9.52 -0.78
CA ASP A 258 -34.42 -8.14 -1.10
C ASP A 258 -35.60 -7.18 -0.80
N GLN A 259 -35.35 -6.04 -0.14
CA GLN A 259 -36.38 -5.01 0.11
C GLN A 259 -36.30 -3.93 -0.95
N ILE A 260 -37.39 -3.65 -1.66
CA ILE A 260 -37.48 -2.52 -2.59
C ILE A 260 -37.63 -1.23 -1.79
N VAL A 261 -36.73 -0.26 -2.03
CA VAL A 261 -36.73 1.06 -1.37
C VAL A 261 -36.95 2.22 -2.35
N GLU A 262 -36.71 2.03 -3.65
CA GLU A 262 -37.05 3.03 -4.68
C GLU A 262 -37.39 2.34 -6.01
N VAL A 263 -38.37 2.86 -6.75
CA VAL A 263 -38.61 2.50 -8.15
C VAL A 263 -38.80 3.77 -8.99
N ASN A 264 -37.93 3.98 -9.99
CA ASN A 264 -37.97 5.15 -10.89
C ASN A 264 -38.01 6.51 -10.14
N GLY A 265 -37.33 6.62 -9.00
CA GLY A 265 -37.33 7.83 -8.15
C GLY A 265 -38.57 7.98 -7.25
N VAL A 266 -39.50 7.02 -7.25
CA VAL A 266 -40.56 6.92 -6.25
C VAL A 266 -40.04 6.14 -5.06
N ASP A 267 -40.09 6.72 -3.86
CA ASP A 267 -39.78 6.05 -2.58
C ASP A 267 -40.75 4.89 -2.31
N PHE A 268 -40.22 3.74 -1.88
CA PHE A 268 -40.99 2.54 -1.52
C PHE A 268 -40.97 2.24 -0.01
N SER A 269 -40.30 3.08 0.80
CA SER A 269 -40.14 2.87 2.25
C SER A 269 -41.47 2.74 2.99
N ASN A 270 -42.48 3.53 2.60
CA ASN A 270 -43.82 3.54 3.23
C ASN A 270 -44.96 3.35 2.20
N VAL A 271 -44.75 2.50 1.19
CA VAL A 271 -45.74 2.26 0.12
C VAL A 271 -46.58 1.02 0.41
N ASP A 272 -47.91 1.12 0.23
CA ASP A 272 -48.81 -0.03 0.35
C ASP A 272 -48.67 -1.02 -0.83
N HIS A 273 -49.09 -2.28 -0.64
CA HIS A 273 -48.95 -3.32 -1.65
C HIS A 273 -49.61 -2.97 -3.01
N LYS A 274 -50.75 -2.29 -2.98
CA LYS A 274 -51.55 -1.98 -4.16
C LYS A 274 -50.89 -0.85 -4.97
N GLU A 275 -50.34 0.15 -4.29
CA GLU A 275 -49.53 1.20 -4.92
C GLU A 275 -48.20 0.62 -5.45
N ALA A 276 -47.48 -0.20 -4.68
CA ALA A 276 -46.24 -0.83 -5.13
C ALA A 276 -46.44 -1.60 -6.46
N VAL A 277 -47.52 -2.38 -6.55
CA VAL A 277 -47.92 -3.10 -7.78
C VAL A 277 -48.30 -2.13 -8.91
N ARG A 278 -48.92 -0.98 -8.62
CA ARG A 278 -49.28 0.03 -9.61
C ARG A 278 -48.03 0.73 -10.18
N VAL A 279 -47.11 1.18 -9.32
CA VAL A 279 -45.86 1.83 -9.75
C VAL A 279 -44.97 0.87 -10.53
N LEU A 280 -44.77 -0.37 -10.06
CA LEU A 280 -44.00 -1.39 -10.80
C LEU A 280 -44.60 -1.75 -12.17
N LYS A 281 -45.91 -1.57 -12.37
CA LYS A 281 -46.59 -1.80 -13.66
C LYS A 281 -46.73 -0.53 -14.51
N SER A 282 -46.43 0.65 -13.99
CA SER A 282 -46.64 1.94 -14.66
C SER A 282 -45.70 2.19 -15.84
N SER A 283 -44.53 1.53 -15.84
CA SER A 283 -43.49 1.74 -16.84
C SER A 283 -42.98 0.42 -17.43
N ARG A 284 -42.52 0.48 -18.69
CA ARG A 284 -41.79 -0.61 -19.35
C ARG A 284 -40.29 -0.59 -19.06
N THR A 285 -39.78 0.42 -18.38
CA THR A 285 -38.39 0.51 -17.93
C THR A 285 -38.36 0.89 -16.45
N LEU A 286 -37.74 0.04 -15.64
CA LEU A 286 -37.68 0.18 -14.18
C LEU A 286 -36.22 0.34 -13.75
N THR A 287 -35.93 1.41 -13.02
CA THR A 287 -34.75 1.54 -12.15
C THR A 287 -35.21 1.18 -10.75
N ILE A 288 -34.65 0.15 -10.13
CA ILE A 288 -35.08 -0.34 -8.82
C ILE A 288 -33.90 -0.29 -7.87
N SER A 289 -34.02 0.41 -6.74
CA SER A 289 -33.10 0.31 -5.61
C SER A 289 -33.64 -0.72 -4.63
N VAL A 290 -32.82 -1.69 -4.25
CA VAL A 290 -33.15 -2.68 -3.23
C VAL A 290 -32.08 -2.76 -2.15
N VAL A 291 -32.48 -2.98 -0.90
CA VAL A 291 -31.57 -3.38 0.18
C VAL A 291 -31.49 -4.91 0.18
N ALA A 292 -30.36 -5.44 -0.26
CA ALA A 292 -30.13 -6.85 -0.50
C ALA A 292 -30.28 -7.69 0.77
N GLY A 293 -31.10 -8.73 0.67
CA GLY A 293 -31.41 -9.65 1.76
C GLY A 293 -31.94 -8.99 3.03
N ALA A 294 -32.49 -7.77 2.95
CA ALA A 294 -33.00 -7.03 4.11
C ALA A 294 -34.12 -7.76 4.84
N GLY A 295 -34.94 -8.54 4.12
CA GLY A 295 -35.99 -9.40 4.68
C GLY A 295 -35.74 -10.89 4.42
N LYS A 296 -34.48 -11.34 4.31
CA LYS A 296 -34.19 -12.77 4.10
C LYS A 296 -34.85 -13.64 5.17
N GLU A 297 -34.78 -13.24 6.44
CA GLU A 297 -35.39 -13.97 7.56
C GLU A 297 -36.93 -14.09 7.48
N LEU A 298 -37.61 -13.27 6.69
CA LEU A 298 -39.07 -13.36 6.45
C LEU A 298 -39.45 -14.56 5.55
N PHE A 299 -38.49 -15.09 4.79
CA PHE A 299 -38.69 -16.17 3.81
C PHE A 299 -37.87 -17.43 4.11
N MET A 300 -37.07 -17.44 5.19
CA MET A 300 -36.31 -18.62 5.64
C MET A 300 -37.23 -19.66 6.29
N THR A 301 -37.08 -20.92 5.88
CA THR A 301 -37.73 -22.05 6.57
C THR A 301 -37.16 -22.24 7.98
N GLU A 302 -37.92 -22.94 8.83
CA GLU A 302 -37.48 -23.31 10.18
C GLU A 302 -36.15 -24.09 10.16
N GLU A 303 -36.00 -25.01 9.22
CA GLU A 303 -34.81 -25.85 9.09
C GLU A 303 -33.57 -25.05 8.68
N GLU A 304 -33.72 -24.10 7.75
CA GLU A 304 -32.65 -23.18 7.36
C GLU A 304 -32.25 -22.25 8.50
N ARG A 305 -33.22 -21.73 9.26
CA ARG A 305 -32.93 -20.88 10.43
C ARG A 305 -32.13 -21.63 11.50
N GLN A 306 -32.46 -22.89 11.76
CA GLN A 306 -31.70 -23.76 12.66
C GLN A 306 -30.32 -24.15 12.10
N ARG A 307 -30.18 -24.26 10.77
CA ARG A 307 -28.90 -24.52 10.11
C ARG A 307 -27.96 -23.32 10.23
N GLU A 308 -28.44 -22.10 9.95
CA GLU A 308 -27.68 -20.87 10.17
C GLU A 308 -27.31 -20.65 11.65
N ALA A 309 -28.23 -20.92 12.58
CA ALA A 309 -27.95 -20.77 14.00
C ALA A 309 -26.82 -21.69 14.46
N ARG A 310 -26.78 -22.94 13.98
CA ARG A 310 -25.68 -23.88 14.25
C ARG A 310 -24.35 -23.43 13.63
N LEU A 311 -24.38 -22.95 12.39
CA LEU A 311 -23.18 -22.40 11.73
C LEU A 311 -22.62 -21.20 12.50
N ARG A 312 -23.47 -20.22 12.86
CA ARG A 312 -23.06 -19.05 13.63
C ARG A 312 -22.51 -19.39 15.02
N GLU A 313 -23.04 -20.43 15.67
CA GLU A 313 -22.53 -20.92 16.95
C GLU A 313 -21.16 -21.60 16.79
N GLN A 314 -20.97 -22.40 15.74
CA GLN A 314 -19.68 -23.02 15.43
C GLN A 314 -18.61 -21.97 15.08
N GLU A 315 -18.91 -21.04 14.19
CA GLU A 315 -18.04 -19.90 13.84
C GLU A 315 -17.63 -19.08 15.07
N ARG A 316 -18.58 -18.84 15.99
CA ARG A 316 -18.33 -18.16 17.27
C ARG A 316 -17.37 -18.95 18.17
N GLN A 317 -17.47 -20.27 18.20
CA GLN A 317 -16.57 -21.13 18.98
C GLN A 317 -15.15 -21.14 18.39
N GLU A 318 -15.03 -21.24 17.07
CA GLU A 318 -13.75 -21.18 16.35
C GLU A 318 -13.04 -19.83 16.56
N LEU A 319 -13.77 -18.71 16.43
CA LEU A 319 -13.24 -17.37 16.70
C LEU A 319 -12.77 -17.20 18.16
N MET A 320 -13.52 -17.75 19.13
CA MET A 320 -13.14 -17.73 20.55
C MET A 320 -11.91 -18.62 20.84
N HIS A 321 -11.71 -19.70 20.08
CA HIS A 321 -10.51 -20.52 20.15
C HIS A 321 -9.30 -19.78 19.56
N GLN A 322 -9.42 -19.21 18.36
CA GLN A 322 -8.38 -18.42 17.70
C GLN A 322 -7.93 -17.23 18.56
N LYS A 323 -8.89 -16.51 19.17
CA LYS A 323 -8.61 -15.40 20.10
C LYS A 323 -7.83 -15.85 21.34
N ARG A 324 -8.06 -17.07 21.84
CA ARG A 324 -7.30 -17.63 22.97
C ARG A 324 -5.84 -17.89 22.58
N LEU A 325 -5.60 -18.53 21.44
CA LEU A 325 -4.26 -18.80 20.91
C LEU A 325 -3.47 -17.49 20.65
N ALA A 326 -4.14 -16.47 20.13
CA ALA A 326 -3.54 -15.15 19.91
C ALA A 326 -3.13 -14.47 21.23
N LEU A 327 -3.96 -14.54 22.28
CA LEU A 327 -3.63 -14.01 23.61
C LEU A 327 -2.45 -14.74 24.25
N GLU A 328 -2.37 -16.06 24.10
CA GLU A 328 -1.27 -16.89 24.60
C GLU A 328 0.04 -16.58 23.85
N THR A 329 -0.02 -16.41 22.54
CA THR A 329 1.13 -16.04 21.70
C THR A 329 1.64 -14.64 22.06
N ASN A 330 0.75 -13.66 22.22
CA ASN A 330 1.10 -12.30 22.67
C ASN A 330 1.76 -12.29 24.05
N LYS A 331 1.32 -13.16 24.97
CA LYS A 331 1.95 -13.33 26.29
C LYS A 331 3.39 -13.84 26.15
N ILE A 332 3.61 -14.88 25.35
CA ILE A 332 4.95 -15.46 25.11
C ILE A 332 5.89 -14.42 24.48
N ILE A 333 5.42 -13.66 23.47
CA ILE A 333 6.20 -12.60 22.83
C ILE A 333 6.62 -11.53 23.85
N LYS A 334 5.70 -11.10 24.73
CA LYS A 334 6.00 -10.11 25.77
C LYS A 334 7.03 -10.63 26.77
N GLU A 335 6.90 -11.87 27.23
CA GLU A 335 7.88 -12.51 28.14
C GLU A 335 9.27 -12.65 27.48
N GLN A 336 9.34 -12.93 26.16
CA GLN A 336 10.60 -12.94 25.42
C GLN A 336 11.22 -11.55 25.32
N GLN A 337 10.44 -10.51 25.00
CA GLN A 337 10.91 -9.12 24.93
C GLN A 337 11.43 -8.60 26.28
N GLU A 338 10.77 -8.94 27.39
CA GLU A 338 11.25 -8.59 28.74
C GLU A 338 12.57 -9.30 29.08
N LYS A 339 12.71 -10.60 28.76
CA LYS A 339 13.98 -11.33 28.92
C LYS A 339 15.11 -10.78 28.05
N GLU A 340 14.82 -10.38 26.81
CA GLU A 340 15.82 -9.77 25.93
C GLU A 340 16.26 -8.39 26.43
N ARG A 341 15.32 -7.57 26.92
CA ARG A 341 15.63 -6.29 27.58
C ARG A 341 16.52 -6.49 28.81
N LEU A 342 16.23 -7.49 29.65
CA LEU A 342 17.03 -7.77 30.84
C LEU A 342 18.47 -8.17 30.47
N ARG A 343 18.66 -9.03 29.45
CA ARG A 343 19.99 -9.39 28.93
C ARG A 343 20.74 -8.18 28.36
N LYS A 344 20.06 -7.31 27.60
CA LYS A 344 20.68 -6.07 27.08
C LYS A 344 21.11 -5.13 28.20
N LEU A 345 20.32 -5.02 29.28
CA LEU A 345 20.68 -4.22 30.45
C LEU A 345 21.90 -4.81 31.17
N GLU A 346 21.95 -6.13 31.38
CA GLU A 346 23.11 -6.81 32.01
C GLU A 346 24.39 -6.63 31.18
N ILE A 347 24.31 -6.77 29.85
CA ILE A 347 25.45 -6.52 28.94
C ILE A 347 25.89 -5.05 29.01
N SER A 348 24.94 -4.11 28.99
CA SER A 348 25.24 -2.68 29.09
C SER A 348 25.87 -2.30 30.42
N GLN A 349 25.47 -2.95 31.52
CA GLN A 349 26.07 -2.72 32.83
C GLN A 349 27.51 -3.24 32.88
N LYS A 350 27.76 -4.47 32.41
CA LYS A 350 29.12 -5.02 32.34
C LYS A 350 30.06 -4.19 31.47
N ALA A 351 29.56 -3.71 30.33
CA ALA A 351 30.32 -2.81 29.46
C ALA A 351 30.67 -1.48 30.15
N ALA A 352 29.75 -0.91 30.94
CA ALA A 352 30.02 0.31 31.70
C ALA A 352 31.02 0.09 32.86
N GLU A 353 30.92 -1.04 33.58
CA GLU A 353 31.87 -1.44 34.62
C GLU A 353 33.28 -1.67 34.05
N GLU A 354 33.38 -2.23 32.84
CA GLU A 354 34.63 -2.42 32.10
C GLU A 354 35.20 -1.09 31.58
N GLU A 355 34.36 -0.20 31.04
CA GLU A 355 34.79 1.15 30.62
C GLU A 355 35.31 1.98 31.81
N GLU A 356 34.68 1.89 32.97
CA GLU A 356 35.20 2.53 34.19
C GLU A 356 36.52 1.92 34.66
N ARG A 357 36.73 0.60 34.53
CA ARG A 357 38.04 -0.01 34.84
C ARG A 357 39.11 0.55 33.91
N TYR A 358 38.87 0.49 32.61
CA TYR A 358 39.79 0.99 31.59
C TYR A 358 40.12 2.48 31.80
N ARG A 359 39.12 3.29 32.15
CA ARG A 359 39.31 4.71 32.46
C ARG A 359 40.26 4.93 33.65
N ARG A 360 40.10 4.19 34.76
CA ARG A 360 40.99 4.28 35.93
C ARG A 360 42.42 3.86 35.58
N GLU A 361 42.58 2.85 34.74
CA GLU A 361 43.89 2.37 34.27
C GLU A 361 44.60 3.41 33.40
N ILE A 362 43.87 4.06 32.48
CA ILE A 362 44.38 5.20 31.69
C ILE A 362 44.70 6.42 32.57
N GLU A 363 43.87 6.74 33.57
CA GLU A 363 44.16 7.80 34.55
C GLU A 363 45.42 7.50 35.38
N GLN A 364 45.67 6.23 35.72
CA GLN A 364 46.90 5.82 36.39
C GLN A 364 48.12 5.94 35.47
N ILE A 365 48.06 5.41 34.23
CA ILE A 365 49.15 5.49 33.26
C ILE A 365 49.52 6.95 32.98
N THR A 366 48.53 7.81 32.70
CA THR A 366 48.78 9.25 32.45
C THR A 366 49.35 9.96 33.67
N ALA A 367 48.96 9.60 34.90
CA ALA A 367 49.57 10.14 36.12
C ALA A 367 51.01 9.64 36.36
N GLU A 368 51.34 8.42 35.91
CA GLU A 368 52.70 7.87 35.94
C GLU A 368 53.58 8.51 34.85
N GLU A 369 53.07 8.69 33.63
CA GLU A 369 53.72 9.46 32.56
C GLU A 369 53.97 10.92 32.97
N GLU A 370 53.02 11.59 33.62
CA GLU A 370 53.23 12.94 34.13
C GLU A 370 54.31 13.02 35.22
N LYS A 371 54.42 12.00 36.08
CA LYS A 371 55.49 11.93 37.10
C LYS A 371 56.84 11.71 36.44
N PHE A 372 56.93 10.71 35.55
CA PHE A 372 58.15 10.40 34.82
C PHE A 372 58.62 11.60 33.97
N LYS A 373 57.69 12.33 33.35
CA LYS A 373 57.99 13.56 32.62
C LYS A 373 58.52 14.66 33.53
N LYS A 374 57.94 14.87 34.72
CA LYS A 374 58.43 15.85 35.71
C LYS A 374 59.82 15.48 36.21
N GLU A 375 60.05 14.21 36.54
CA GLU A 375 61.37 13.68 36.95
C GLU A 375 62.42 13.88 35.86
N TRP A 376 62.07 13.60 34.59
CA TRP A 376 62.94 13.85 33.43
C TRP A 376 63.21 15.35 33.22
N GLU A 377 62.21 16.22 33.40
CA GLU A 377 62.36 17.68 33.34
C GLU A 377 63.19 18.24 34.51
N GLU A 378 63.22 17.58 35.68
CA GLU A 378 64.07 17.95 36.82
C GLU A 378 65.54 17.52 36.62
N ASP A 379 65.78 16.29 36.17
CA ASP A 379 67.14 15.75 35.96
C ASP A 379 67.83 16.27 34.69
N TRP A 380 67.07 16.43 33.59
CA TRP A 380 67.57 16.75 32.25
C TRP A 380 67.01 18.05 31.65
N GLY A 381 66.22 18.80 32.42
CA GLY A 381 65.74 20.12 32.00
C GLY A 381 66.88 21.13 31.74
N PRO A 382 66.70 22.08 30.80
CA PRO A 382 67.76 22.98 30.36
C PRO A 382 68.22 23.95 31.46
N LYS A 383 69.40 23.69 32.02
CA LYS A 383 70.12 24.60 32.94
C LYS A 383 70.67 25.83 32.22
N GLU A 384 69.81 26.85 32.12
CA GLU A 384 70.06 28.25 31.71
C GLU A 384 70.59 28.51 30.28
N PRO A 385 70.27 29.69 29.68
CA PRO A 385 70.48 29.93 28.26
C PRO A 385 71.90 30.45 27.92
N PRO A 386 72.47 30.06 26.77
CA PRO A 386 73.79 30.55 26.36
C PRO A 386 73.74 32.03 25.94
N LYS A 387 74.65 32.85 26.48
CA LYS A 387 74.84 34.26 26.08
C LYS A 387 76.26 34.55 25.55
N SER A 388 76.27 35.24 24.41
CA SER A 388 77.32 36.14 23.86
C SER A 388 78.70 35.60 23.43
N LEU A 389 78.82 35.37 22.10
CA LEU A 389 79.66 36.11 21.13
C LEU A 389 81.23 36.08 21.14
N LYS A 390 81.75 35.71 19.95
CA LYS A 390 82.89 36.27 19.14
C LYS A 390 84.33 35.72 19.25
N THR A 391 84.67 34.92 18.23
CA THR A 391 85.74 35.14 17.22
C THR A 391 87.22 35.28 17.62
N VAL A 392 88.07 34.31 17.20
CA VAL A 392 89.45 34.52 16.66
C VAL A 392 89.75 33.44 15.59
N THR A 393 90.64 33.76 14.63
CA THR A 393 91.15 32.91 13.52
C THR A 393 92.25 31.92 13.99
N ALA A 394 92.81 30.98 13.22
CA ALA A 394 92.81 30.67 11.78
C ALA A 394 92.75 29.11 11.57
N GLU A 395 93.13 28.43 10.48
CA GLU A 395 93.78 28.76 9.19
C GLU A 395 93.34 27.78 8.06
N VAL A 396 94.23 27.29 7.19
CA VAL A 396 93.90 26.49 5.97
C VAL A 396 94.86 25.32 5.75
N HIS A 397 94.37 24.14 5.36
CA HIS A 397 94.94 23.31 4.28
C HIS A 397 93.88 22.37 3.66
N SER A 398 94.03 22.07 2.37
CA SER A 398 92.97 21.53 1.49
C SER A 398 93.12 20.05 1.12
N ALA A 399 91.99 19.41 0.82
CA ALA A 399 91.86 17.98 0.47
C ALA A 399 92.40 17.58 -0.93
N PRO A 400 92.52 16.27 -1.20
CA PRO A 400 92.30 15.68 -2.51
C PRO A 400 90.97 14.91 -2.62
N ARG A 401 90.39 14.90 -3.81
CA ARG A 401 89.11 14.24 -4.18
C ARG A 401 89.39 12.94 -4.96
N SER A 402 88.46 11.97 -4.96
CA SER A 402 87.67 11.66 -6.18
C SER A 402 86.63 10.53 -6.05
N LYS A 403 85.37 10.86 -6.37
CA LYS A 403 84.43 10.17 -7.30
C LYS A 403 84.34 8.63 -7.30
N HIS A 404 83.09 8.12 -7.12
CA HIS A 404 82.29 7.28 -8.04
C HIS A 404 81.08 6.75 -7.21
N LYS A 405 79.86 7.33 -7.29
CA LYS A 405 78.80 7.23 -8.31
C LYS A 405 78.00 5.91 -8.25
N ILE A 406 76.66 6.07 -8.23
CA ILE A 406 75.56 5.09 -8.40
C ILE A 406 74.90 4.66 -7.07
N ASP A 407 73.68 5.17 -6.85
CA ASP A 407 72.75 4.72 -5.83
C ASP A 407 71.99 3.46 -6.30
N LEU A 408 71.96 2.44 -5.45
CA LEU A 408 71.06 1.27 -5.34
C LEU A 408 71.69 0.38 -4.24
N GLU A 409 71.00 -0.30 -3.32
CA GLU A 409 69.58 -0.39 -2.99
C GLU A 409 69.46 -1.08 -1.59
N THR A 410 68.23 -1.17 -1.06
CA THR A 410 67.70 -2.23 -0.15
C THR A 410 68.27 -2.51 1.27
N VAL A 411 67.31 -2.51 2.22
CA VAL A 411 67.10 -3.47 3.34
C VAL A 411 67.94 -3.39 4.63
N ALA A 412 67.25 -2.98 5.69
CA ALA A 412 67.18 -3.64 7.01
C ALA A 412 65.86 -3.16 7.66
N HIS A 413 64.83 -4.01 7.72
CA HIS A 413 64.50 -4.93 8.83
C HIS A 413 63.81 -4.20 10.00
N ASP A 414 62.78 -4.71 10.67
CA ASP A 414 61.78 -5.78 10.52
C ASP A 414 61.14 -5.92 11.92
N GLN A 415 60.07 -6.72 12.05
CA GLN A 415 59.76 -7.49 13.28
C GLN A 415 59.36 -6.72 14.57
N LEU A 416 58.38 -7.13 15.38
CA LEU A 416 57.44 -8.26 15.36
C LEU A 416 56.16 -7.83 16.09
N ASP A 417 55.01 -8.39 15.69
CA ASP A 417 54.06 -8.94 16.66
C ASP A 417 53.85 -10.41 16.28
N THR A 418 54.25 -11.30 17.18
CA THR A 418 54.06 -12.76 17.12
C THR A 418 52.57 -13.10 17.26
N ASP A 419 52.05 -14.10 16.54
CA ASP A 419 51.99 -15.53 16.95
C ASP A 419 51.53 -15.72 18.42
N ASP A 420 50.66 -16.67 18.76
CA ASP A 420 50.49 -17.98 18.11
C ASP A 420 49.16 -18.72 18.44
N THR A 421 48.84 -19.76 17.66
CA THR A 421 47.96 -20.94 17.95
C THR A 421 46.47 -20.73 18.32
N ASP A 422 45.51 -21.55 17.87
CA ASP A 422 45.52 -23.04 17.87
C ASP A 422 44.68 -23.70 16.75
N GLU A 423 44.85 -25.02 16.59
CA GLU A 423 44.46 -25.86 15.45
C GLU A 423 42.97 -26.24 15.30
N GLY A 424 42.59 -26.57 14.06
CA GLY A 424 41.81 -27.79 13.73
C GLY A 424 40.28 -27.71 13.89
N ILE A 425 39.45 -28.22 12.98
CA ILE A 425 39.46 -29.55 12.35
C ILE A 425 38.68 -29.54 11.01
N LYS A 426 39.06 -30.46 10.11
CA LYS A 426 38.49 -30.69 8.76
C LYS A 426 37.00 -31.13 8.78
N LYS A 427 36.21 -30.70 7.77
CA LYS A 427 35.47 -31.60 6.83
C LYS A 427 34.63 -30.88 5.74
N GLN A 428 35.23 -30.75 4.56
CA GLN A 428 34.75 -31.27 3.27
C GLN A 428 33.25 -31.64 3.11
N VAL A 429 32.54 -30.91 2.23
CA VAL A 429 31.55 -31.49 1.29
C VAL A 429 31.82 -30.92 -0.11
N LYS A 430 31.77 -31.79 -1.13
CA LYS A 430 32.21 -31.47 -2.50
C LYS A 430 31.17 -30.72 -3.32
N GLN A 431 31.67 -29.73 -4.06
CA GLN A 431 31.09 -29.24 -5.30
C GLN A 431 31.07 -30.34 -6.37
N VAL A 432 29.95 -30.49 -7.08
CA VAL A 432 29.87 -31.21 -8.36
C VAL A 432 29.19 -30.30 -9.37
N CYS A 433 29.95 -29.84 -10.34
CA CYS A 433 29.47 -29.21 -11.57
C CYS A 433 30.30 -29.76 -12.72
N CYS A 434 29.65 -30.47 -13.65
CA CYS A 434 30.19 -30.71 -14.98
C CYS A 434 29.05 -31.01 -15.96
N SER A 435 28.77 -30.03 -16.81
CA SER A 435 28.48 -30.14 -18.25
C SER A 435 27.98 -31.48 -18.84
N ALA A 436 26.88 -31.40 -19.58
CA ALA A 436 26.68 -32.15 -20.82
C ALA A 436 26.04 -31.22 -21.89
N LEU A 437 26.41 -31.41 -23.15
CA LEU A 437 26.07 -30.59 -24.32
C LEU A 437 25.17 -31.39 -25.29
N THR A 438 24.56 -30.71 -26.27
CA THR A 438 23.76 -31.27 -27.40
C THR A 438 22.37 -31.83 -27.02
N SER A 439 21.32 -31.81 -27.86
CA SER A 439 21.22 -31.57 -29.32
C SER A 439 19.86 -30.96 -29.77
N TYR A 440 19.81 -30.42 -30.99
CA TYR A 440 18.60 -30.06 -31.77
C TYR A 440 17.78 -31.30 -32.20
N PRO A 441 16.49 -31.15 -32.61
CA PRO A 441 16.18 -30.96 -34.05
C PRO A 441 15.04 -29.95 -34.38
N ASP A 442 15.01 -29.53 -35.65
CA ASP A 442 13.88 -28.89 -36.36
C ASP A 442 12.68 -29.87 -36.51
N SER A 443 11.46 -29.57 -36.99
CA SER A 443 10.84 -28.45 -37.73
C SER A 443 9.37 -28.32 -37.20
N ASP A 444 8.49 -27.39 -37.58
CA ASP A 444 7.98 -27.19 -38.94
C ASP A 444 7.14 -25.91 -39.10
N SER A 445 6.92 -25.50 -40.35
CA SER A 445 6.37 -24.19 -40.72
C SER A 445 5.02 -24.26 -41.44
N SER A 446 4.15 -23.27 -41.25
CA SER A 446 3.07 -22.97 -42.20
C SER A 446 2.66 -21.49 -42.16
N CYS A 447 3.13 -20.72 -43.15
CA CYS A 447 2.62 -19.38 -43.43
C CYS A 447 1.36 -19.49 -44.30
N VAL A 448 0.31 -18.73 -43.95
CA VAL A 448 -0.91 -18.62 -44.77
C VAL A 448 -0.75 -17.45 -45.75
N SER A 449 -1.06 -17.71 -47.01
CA SER A 449 -0.95 -16.74 -48.11
C SER A 449 -2.19 -15.84 -48.22
N LEU A 450 -1.98 -14.56 -48.54
CA LEU A 450 -3.02 -13.63 -49.01
C LEU A 450 -2.91 -13.44 -50.53
N PRO A 451 -4.02 -13.45 -51.29
CA PRO A 451 -4.05 -12.96 -52.67
C PRO A 451 -4.34 -11.43 -52.73
N PRO A 452 -3.99 -10.75 -53.83
CA PRO A 452 -4.07 -9.29 -53.94
C PRO A 452 -5.40 -8.75 -54.48
N ASP A 453 -5.60 -7.43 -54.32
CA ASP A 453 -6.65 -6.64 -54.96
C ASP A 453 -6.59 -6.70 -56.50
N SER A 454 -7.76 -6.61 -57.14
CA SER A 454 -7.87 -6.18 -58.54
C SER A 454 -9.13 -5.32 -58.75
N GLN A 455 -8.94 -4.22 -59.48
CA GLN A 455 -9.98 -3.24 -59.81
C GLN A 455 -10.77 -3.69 -61.04
N SER A 456 -12.10 -3.61 -61.00
CA SER A 456 -12.98 -3.04 -62.06
C SER A 456 -14.45 -3.18 -61.67
#